data_AF-A0A7R9LDZ6-F1
#
_entry.id   AF-A0A7R9LDZ6-F1
#
_cell.length_a   1.000
_cell.length_b   1.000
_cell.length_c   1.000
_cell.angle_alpha   90.00
_cell.angle_beta   90.00
_cell.angle_gamma   90.00
#
_symmetry.space_group_name_H-M   'P 1'
#
loop_
_entity.id
_entity.type
_entity.pdbx_description
1 polymer ?
#
loop_
_entity_poly.entity_id
_entity_poly.type
_entity_poly.pdbx_seq_one_letter_code
_entity_poly.pdbx_strand_id
1 'polypeptide(L)'
;MRLLRDISIDKQLYIRLHSVCVRNKRPKSYRRLCPLAVHRLITAGNTSHAYSTTSSSSLPLLIRQIMSTASTSSSMSTTSTPSSSASSTPPLSPSPTPSPSPTPVATKQYTTIAIEGNIGSGKTTFLRHLQDFSADTKQQIQCFAEPIDEWRDVRGVNLFQLLAEDIDRWCFPFQSYVQLSMLAMHQRVPTRPDVTIKLMERSLHSARYCFVENLFRRRHLRPEEYAILDEWFQYIVREEHGVGLDLIIYLRTDPEVAFERIRKRDRVEEKGLTIDYLRDLHDLHEQWLLGKGSQFARPAPVIVIDANQPLVDVKRAYDRHSVDILNGSAFKPVHNVCTQY
;
A
#
# COMPACT_ATOMS: atom_id res chain seq x y z
N MET A 1 -7.41 32.32 29.50
CA MET A 1 -7.49 32.36 28.03
C MET A 1 -6.67 31.20 27.48
N ARG A 2 -7.16 30.47 26.47
CA ARG A 2 -6.53 29.27 25.89
C ARG A 2 -5.14 29.63 25.33
N LEU A 3 -4.05 28.91 25.62
CA LEU A 3 -3.72 27.56 25.12
C LEU A 3 -3.92 27.42 23.60
N LEU A 4 -3.13 28.19 22.86
CA LEU A 4 -2.70 27.88 21.48
C LEU A 4 -1.18 27.69 21.51
N ARG A 5 -0.73 26.44 21.60
CA ARG A 5 0.65 26.04 21.29
C ARG A 5 0.70 24.55 20.92
N ASP A 6 1.52 24.26 19.93
CA ASP A 6 2.13 22.96 19.64
C ASP A 6 1.23 21.81 19.16
N ILE A 7 0.68 21.97 17.94
CA ILE A 7 0.75 20.90 16.94
C ILE A 7 1.94 21.19 16.03
N SER A 8 3.15 20.88 16.51
CA SER A 8 4.35 20.89 15.68
C SER A 8 4.32 19.69 14.75
N ILE A 9 3.78 19.87 13.54
CA ILE A 9 3.96 18.90 12.47
C ILE A 9 5.47 18.84 12.19
N ASP A 10 6.05 17.71 12.56
CA ASP A 10 7.46 17.42 12.44
C ASP A 10 7.98 17.79 11.04
N LYS A 11 8.88 18.79 10.97
CA LYS A 11 9.48 19.25 9.72
C LYS A 11 10.14 18.09 8.97
N GLN A 12 10.63 17.04 9.65
CA GLN A 12 11.18 15.86 8.99
C GLN A 12 10.13 15.06 8.21
N LEU A 13 8.89 14.97 8.69
CA LEU A 13 7.82 14.26 7.98
C LEU A 13 7.40 15.02 6.72
N TYR A 14 7.24 16.35 6.84
CA TYR A 14 7.00 17.23 5.69
C TYR A 14 8.16 17.19 4.68
N ILE A 15 9.41 17.25 5.16
CA ILE A 15 10.61 17.18 4.31
C ILE A 15 10.73 15.80 3.64
N ARG A 16 10.40 14.69 4.31
CA ARG A 16 10.37 13.35 3.70
C ARG A 16 9.36 13.30 2.56
N LEU A 17 8.10 13.64 2.82
CA LEU A 17 7.03 13.67 1.79
C LEU A 17 7.38 14.62 0.63
N HIS A 18 7.90 15.81 0.92
CA HIS A 18 8.32 16.78 -0.09
C HIS A 18 9.55 16.32 -0.89
N SER A 19 10.51 15.63 -0.26
CA SER A 19 11.70 15.11 -0.94
C SER A 19 11.37 14.00 -1.95
N VAL A 20 10.34 13.19 -1.67
CA VAL A 20 9.78 12.20 -2.62
C VAL A 20 9.19 12.93 -3.83
N CYS A 21 8.35 13.95 -3.62
CA CYS A 21 7.81 14.76 -4.73
C CYS A 21 8.86 15.56 -5.52
N VAL A 22 9.99 15.96 -4.90
CA VAL A 22 11.00 16.81 -5.56
C VAL A 22 12.04 16.02 -6.35
N ARG A 23 12.32 14.75 -5.98
CA ARG A 23 13.32 13.92 -6.69
C ARG A 23 12.90 13.52 -8.11
N ASN A 24 11.61 13.39 -8.40
CA ASN A 24 11.11 13.10 -9.74
C ASN A 24 11.00 14.37 -10.61
N LYS A 25 11.94 14.54 -11.55
CA LYS A 25 12.02 15.70 -12.48
C LYS A 25 10.95 15.68 -13.60
N ARG A 26 9.65 15.85 -13.31
CA ARG A 26 8.60 16.23 -14.32
C ARG A 26 7.65 17.33 -13.75
N PRO A 27 6.59 17.82 -14.46
CA PRO A 27 6.48 19.23 -14.81
C PRO A 27 5.87 20.14 -13.72
N LYS A 28 6.10 21.45 -13.86
CA LYS A 28 5.77 22.48 -12.84
C LYS A 28 4.29 22.59 -12.43
N SER A 29 3.35 22.04 -13.20
CA SER A 29 1.91 22.05 -12.92
C SER A 29 1.50 21.19 -11.71
N TYR A 30 2.18 20.07 -11.46
CA TYR A 30 1.77 19.11 -10.42
C TYR A 30 2.13 19.51 -8.99
N ARG A 31 3.13 20.39 -8.79
CA ARG A 31 3.64 20.76 -7.45
C ARG A 31 2.66 21.53 -6.56
N ARG A 32 1.55 22.04 -7.10
CA ARG A 32 0.58 22.87 -6.32
C ARG A 32 -0.63 22.09 -5.78
N LEU A 33 -0.99 20.95 -6.35
CA LEU A 33 -2.24 20.26 -6.00
C LEU A 33 -2.12 19.40 -4.73
N CYS A 34 -1.02 18.64 -4.60
CA CYS A 34 -0.87 17.64 -3.54
C CYS A 34 -0.88 18.23 -2.10
N PRO A 35 -0.13 19.33 -1.79
CA PRO A 35 -0.15 19.90 -0.43
C PRO A 35 -1.49 20.56 -0.06
N LEU A 36 -2.16 21.19 -1.04
CA LEU A 36 -3.42 21.89 -0.80
C LEU A 36 -4.61 20.93 -0.58
N ALA A 37 -4.63 19.77 -1.25
CA ALA A 37 -5.66 18.75 -1.04
C ALA A 37 -5.60 18.17 0.38
N VAL A 38 -4.41 17.74 0.82
CA VAL A 38 -4.19 17.18 2.17
C VAL A 38 -4.48 18.21 3.26
N HIS A 39 -4.01 19.45 3.09
CA HIS A 39 -4.30 20.53 4.05
C HIS A 39 -5.81 20.82 4.14
N ARG A 40 -6.54 20.84 3.00
CA ARG A 40 -7.99 21.09 2.98
C ARG A 40 -8.80 19.98 3.63
N LEU A 41 -8.46 18.71 3.40
CA LEU A 41 -9.10 17.56 4.04
C LEU A 41 -8.96 17.61 5.58
N ILE A 42 -7.76 17.95 6.07
CA ILE A 42 -7.51 18.08 7.51
C ILE A 42 -8.25 19.29 8.12
N THR A 43 -8.35 20.43 7.42
CA THR A 43 -9.11 21.58 7.94
C THR A 43 -10.63 21.41 7.86
N ALA A 44 -11.17 20.67 6.89
CA ALA A 44 -12.61 20.45 6.76
C ALA A 44 -13.16 19.55 7.88
N GLY A 45 -12.37 18.61 8.40
CA GLY A 45 -12.74 17.77 9.53
C GLY A 45 -12.87 18.50 10.88
N ASN A 46 -12.43 19.76 10.97
CA ASN A 46 -12.41 20.55 12.21
C ASN A 46 -13.59 21.53 12.37
N THR A 47 -14.57 21.54 11.46
CA THR A 47 -15.72 22.48 11.48
C THR A 47 -17.06 21.80 11.73
N SER A 48 -17.10 20.82 12.64
CA SER A 48 -18.31 20.02 12.93
C SER A 48 -18.69 19.96 14.42
N HIS A 49 -18.53 21.06 15.17
CA HIS A 49 -19.18 21.23 16.48
C HIS A 49 -19.41 22.72 16.82
N ALA A 50 -20.51 23.29 16.33
CA ALA A 50 -21.14 24.51 16.88
C ALA A 50 -22.57 24.68 16.33
N TYR A 51 -23.57 24.10 17.01
CA TYR A 51 -24.98 24.46 16.82
C TYR A 51 -25.48 25.20 18.05
N SER A 52 -25.59 26.53 17.96
CA SER A 52 -26.60 27.30 18.70
C SER A 52 -26.79 28.71 18.11
N THR A 53 -27.97 28.92 17.53
CA THR A 53 -28.73 30.18 17.50
C THR A 53 -27.99 31.52 17.38
N THR A 54 -28.04 32.15 16.19
CA THR A 54 -28.64 33.51 16.03
C THR A 54 -28.82 33.86 14.54
N SER A 55 -29.56 34.94 14.28
CA SER A 55 -30.18 35.27 13.01
C SER A 55 -29.31 36.05 12.01
N SER A 56 -29.81 36.07 10.76
CA SER A 56 -29.68 37.13 9.74
C SER A 56 -28.30 37.47 9.15
N SER A 57 -28.24 37.27 7.82
CA SER A 57 -27.46 38.03 6.82
C SER A 57 -25.92 37.86 6.77
N SER A 58 -25.41 37.96 5.53
CA SER A 58 -23.98 38.15 5.19
C SER A 58 -23.05 36.92 5.26
N LEU A 59 -23.15 36.03 4.27
CA LEU A 59 -22.04 35.14 3.90
C LEU A 59 -20.87 35.95 3.32
N PRO A 60 -19.61 35.77 3.77
CA PRO A 60 -18.47 36.53 3.26
C PRO A 60 -18.16 36.27 1.77
N LEU A 61 -17.72 37.31 1.07
CA LEU A 61 -17.55 37.40 -0.39
C LEU A 61 -16.53 36.43 -1.05
N LEU A 62 -15.90 35.52 -0.31
CA LEU A 62 -14.79 34.70 -0.80
C LEU A 62 -15.21 33.55 -1.74
N ILE A 63 -16.48 33.10 -1.68
CA ILE A 63 -16.98 31.98 -2.49
C ILE A 63 -17.39 32.43 -3.91
N ARG A 64 -17.77 33.71 -4.09
CA ARG A 64 -18.32 34.20 -5.37
C ARG A 64 -17.28 34.41 -6.47
N GLN A 65 -15.99 34.47 -6.11
CA GLN A 65 -14.91 34.81 -7.05
C GLN A 65 -14.25 33.59 -7.70
N ILE A 66 -14.54 32.37 -7.23
CA ILE A 66 -13.95 31.11 -7.76
C ILE A 66 -14.77 30.52 -8.92
N MET A 67 -16.04 30.92 -9.09
CA MET A 67 -16.93 30.40 -10.15
C MET A 67 -17.02 31.30 -11.40
N SER A 68 -16.12 32.28 -11.57
CA SER A 68 -16.23 33.32 -12.61
C SER A 68 -15.30 33.15 -13.83
N THR A 69 -14.52 32.07 -13.93
CA THR A 69 -13.49 31.89 -14.99
C THR A 69 -13.67 30.58 -15.77
N ALA A 70 -14.89 30.31 -16.25
CA ALA A 70 -15.21 29.13 -17.06
C ALA A 70 -16.21 29.41 -18.21
N SER A 71 -16.12 30.60 -18.81
CA SER A 71 -16.73 31.03 -20.09
C SER A 71 -15.80 32.12 -20.66
N THR A 72 -15.55 32.32 -21.96
CA THR A 72 -16.21 31.85 -23.20
C THR A 72 -15.15 31.76 -24.34
N SER A 73 -15.56 31.50 -25.58
CA SER A 73 -14.72 31.00 -26.69
C SER A 73 -14.19 32.03 -27.72
N SER A 74 -13.38 31.49 -28.65
CA SER A 74 -13.39 31.72 -30.13
C SER A 74 -12.53 32.80 -30.86
N SER A 75 -11.77 32.27 -31.85
CA SER A 75 -11.61 32.67 -33.28
C SER A 75 -10.67 33.80 -33.80
N MET A 76 -9.63 33.35 -34.54
CA MET A 76 -9.25 33.65 -35.95
C MET A 76 -8.71 35.03 -36.44
N SER A 77 -7.57 34.95 -37.18
CA SER A 77 -7.19 35.69 -38.44
C SER A 77 -7.02 37.24 -38.42
N THR A 78 -6.15 37.93 -39.22
CA THR A 78 -5.14 37.58 -40.26
C THR A 78 -4.21 38.78 -40.58
N THR A 79 -3.11 38.52 -41.31
CA THR A 79 -2.43 39.37 -42.34
C THR A 79 -1.48 40.55 -42.05
N SER A 80 -0.38 40.51 -42.82
CA SER A 80 0.43 41.53 -43.53
C SER A 80 1.72 42.15 -42.93
N THR A 81 2.77 42.05 -43.75
CA THR A 81 4.18 42.54 -43.76
C THR A 81 4.29 43.92 -44.46
N PRO A 82 5.47 44.59 -44.65
CA PRO A 82 6.91 44.21 -44.47
C PRO A 82 7.71 45.25 -43.61
N SER A 83 9.04 45.53 -43.68
CA SER A 83 10.21 45.13 -44.51
C SER A 83 11.57 45.36 -43.77
N SER A 84 12.70 44.93 -44.39
CA SER A 84 14.06 45.55 -44.40
C SER A 84 14.70 46.03 -43.07
N SER A 85 15.87 45.57 -42.58
CA SER A 85 17.16 45.33 -43.26
C SER A 85 18.29 45.07 -42.20
N ALA A 86 19.51 44.79 -42.68
CA ALA A 86 20.82 44.89 -41.97
C ALA A 86 21.22 43.82 -40.91
N SER A 87 21.81 42.75 -41.43
CA SER A 87 23.01 42.04 -40.93
C SER A 87 23.72 42.50 -39.64
N SER A 88 23.91 41.56 -38.70
CA SER A 88 25.21 41.33 -38.03
C SER A 88 25.23 39.96 -37.34
N THR A 89 26.32 39.20 -37.51
CA THR A 89 26.54 37.87 -36.91
C THR A 89 27.42 37.95 -35.66
N PRO A 90 26.97 37.41 -34.51
CA PRO A 90 27.84 37.01 -33.40
C PRO A 90 28.14 35.49 -33.44
N PRO A 91 29.16 35.01 -32.70
CA PRO A 91 29.80 33.72 -32.96
C PRO A 91 29.08 32.48 -32.40
N LEU A 92 29.51 31.33 -32.93
CA LEU A 92 29.09 29.98 -32.54
C LEU A 92 29.19 29.74 -31.02
N SER A 93 28.10 29.25 -30.45
CA SER A 93 28.06 28.74 -29.07
C SER A 93 28.76 27.37 -28.96
N PRO A 94 29.47 27.10 -27.85
CA PRO A 94 30.05 25.78 -27.62
C PRO A 94 28.96 24.71 -27.46
N SER A 95 29.23 23.53 -27.99
CA SER A 95 28.33 22.38 -27.96
C SER A 95 27.93 21.97 -26.53
N PRO A 96 26.69 21.48 -26.32
CA PRO A 96 26.27 21.01 -25.01
C PRO A 96 27.11 19.79 -24.61
N THR A 97 27.70 19.85 -23.42
CA THR A 97 28.36 18.69 -22.81
C THR A 97 27.37 17.53 -22.67
N PRO A 98 27.82 16.27 -22.89
CA PRO A 98 26.95 15.12 -22.72
C PRO A 98 26.47 15.07 -21.28
N SER A 99 25.14 15.12 -21.11
CA SER A 99 24.49 14.90 -19.82
C SER A 99 24.94 13.55 -19.24
N PRO A 100 25.21 13.45 -17.93
CA PRO A 100 25.60 12.20 -17.31
C PRO A 100 24.56 11.13 -17.63
N SER A 101 25.02 9.99 -18.14
CA SER A 101 24.18 8.84 -18.43
C SER A 101 23.39 8.44 -17.18
N PRO A 102 22.16 7.92 -17.32
CA PRO A 102 21.47 7.35 -16.18
C PRO A 102 22.33 6.23 -15.61
N THR A 103 22.76 6.37 -14.35
CA THR A 103 23.40 5.27 -13.61
C THR A 103 22.51 4.05 -13.71
N PRO A 104 23.05 2.86 -14.03
CA PRO A 104 22.24 1.66 -14.13
C PRO A 104 21.49 1.46 -12.80
N VAL A 105 20.16 1.41 -12.88
CA VAL A 105 19.33 1.07 -11.73
C VAL A 105 19.79 -0.31 -11.28
N ALA A 106 20.26 -0.40 -10.03
CA ALA A 106 20.82 -1.64 -9.49
C ALA A 106 19.79 -2.77 -9.67
N THR A 107 20.15 -3.79 -10.43
CA THR A 107 19.28 -4.93 -10.68
C THR A 107 18.93 -5.59 -9.36
N LYS A 108 17.66 -5.94 -9.18
CA LYS A 108 17.14 -6.59 -7.97
C LYS A 108 17.85 -7.95 -7.81
N GLN A 109 18.75 -8.04 -6.82
CA GLN A 109 19.59 -9.23 -6.56
C GLN A 109 18.84 -10.37 -5.83
N TYR A 110 17.56 -10.17 -5.50
CA TYR A 110 16.79 -11.09 -4.65
C TYR A 110 15.34 -11.27 -5.13
N THR A 111 14.82 -12.47 -4.93
CA THR A 111 13.41 -12.82 -5.11
C THR A 111 12.60 -12.30 -3.92
N THR A 112 11.52 -11.55 -4.17
CA THR A 112 10.56 -11.08 -3.17
C THR A 112 9.33 -11.97 -3.17
N ILE A 113 9.07 -12.63 -2.05
CA ILE A 113 7.98 -13.58 -1.85
C ILE A 113 7.05 -13.04 -0.76
N ALA A 114 5.74 -12.98 -1.04
CA ALA A 114 4.73 -12.66 -0.03
C ALA A 114 4.03 -13.94 0.46
N ILE A 115 3.91 -14.10 1.78
CA ILE A 115 3.09 -15.15 2.40
C ILE A 115 1.73 -14.55 2.73
N GLU A 116 0.69 -15.02 2.04
CA GLU A 116 -0.67 -14.56 2.18
C GLU A 116 -1.57 -15.59 2.86
N GLY A 117 -2.70 -15.13 3.38
CA GLY A 117 -3.69 -15.99 4.04
C GLY A 117 -4.42 -15.30 5.18
N ASN A 118 -5.50 -15.94 5.63
CA ASN A 118 -6.40 -15.38 6.62
C ASN A 118 -5.73 -15.11 7.99
N ILE A 119 -6.37 -14.33 8.86
CA ILE A 119 -5.98 -14.26 10.27
C ILE A 119 -6.07 -15.69 10.83
N GLY A 120 -5.11 -16.12 11.67
CA GLY A 120 -5.06 -17.50 12.16
C GLY A 120 -4.52 -18.58 11.21
N SER A 121 -4.22 -18.28 9.93
CA SER A 121 -3.72 -19.29 8.96
C SER A 121 -2.30 -19.82 9.23
N GLY A 122 -1.57 -19.25 10.20
CA GLY A 122 -0.25 -19.72 10.61
C GLY A 122 0.95 -19.03 9.97
N LYS A 123 0.75 -17.95 9.19
CA LYS A 123 1.81 -17.16 8.51
C LYS A 123 3.06 -16.91 9.35
N THR A 124 2.95 -16.29 10.54
CA THR A 124 4.11 -16.01 11.42
C THR A 124 4.85 -17.28 11.89
N THR A 125 4.17 -18.43 11.96
CA THR A 125 4.78 -19.72 12.30
C THR A 125 5.48 -20.34 11.09
N PHE A 126 4.91 -20.17 9.90
CA PHE A 126 5.53 -20.55 8.63
C PHE A 126 6.79 -19.71 8.35
N LEU A 127 6.70 -18.38 8.49
CA LEU A 127 7.80 -17.42 8.35
C LEU A 127 9.01 -17.80 9.22
N ARG A 128 8.78 -18.07 10.52
CA ARG A 128 9.83 -18.52 11.45
C ARG A 128 10.45 -19.84 11.02
N HIS A 129 9.64 -20.83 10.61
CA HIS A 129 10.19 -22.10 10.14
C HIS A 129 11.09 -21.94 8.91
N LEU A 130 10.76 -21.03 7.98
CA LEU A 130 11.61 -20.76 6.82
C LEU A 130 12.92 -20.06 7.22
N GLN A 131 12.88 -19.22 8.25
CA GLN A 131 14.09 -18.63 8.85
C GLN A 131 15.00 -19.70 9.48
N ASP A 132 14.43 -20.65 10.22
CA ASP A 132 15.17 -21.78 10.81
C ASP A 132 15.80 -22.67 9.72
N PHE A 133 14.99 -23.10 8.73
CA PHE A 133 15.44 -23.94 7.61
C PHE A 133 16.55 -23.26 6.76
N SER A 134 16.49 -21.94 6.61
CA SER A 134 17.53 -21.15 5.93
C SER A 134 18.89 -21.28 6.62
N ALA A 135 18.92 -21.33 7.96
CA ALA A 135 20.16 -21.47 8.72
C ALA A 135 20.78 -22.87 8.53
N ASP A 136 19.95 -23.91 8.53
CA ASP A 136 20.40 -25.30 8.35
C ASP A 136 20.91 -25.59 6.92
N THR A 137 20.27 -25.00 5.91
CA THR A 137 20.54 -25.28 4.48
C THR A 137 21.53 -24.33 3.81
N LYS A 138 22.11 -23.37 4.55
CA LYS A 138 22.94 -22.25 4.03
C LYS A 138 22.25 -21.37 2.97
N GLN A 139 20.93 -21.43 2.89
CA GLN A 139 20.18 -20.50 2.06
C GLN A 139 20.17 -19.12 2.69
N GLN A 140 19.93 -18.12 1.86
CA GLN A 140 20.09 -16.73 2.24
C GLN A 140 18.74 -16.02 2.21
N ILE A 141 17.87 -16.46 3.11
CA ILE A 141 16.53 -15.88 3.30
C ILE A 141 16.63 -14.75 4.33
N GLN A 142 15.89 -13.66 4.11
CA GLN A 142 15.57 -12.67 5.14
C GLN A 142 14.06 -12.47 5.24
N CYS A 143 13.55 -12.68 6.46
CA CYS A 143 12.14 -12.60 6.78
C CYS A 143 11.75 -11.21 7.31
N PHE A 144 10.58 -10.72 6.88
CA PHE A 144 9.95 -9.49 7.33
C PHE A 144 8.53 -9.83 7.80
N ALA A 145 8.29 -9.79 9.11
CA ALA A 145 6.97 -10.04 9.69
C ALA A 145 6.03 -8.83 9.50
N GLU A 146 4.73 -9.07 9.66
CA GLU A 146 3.70 -8.01 9.63
C GLU A 146 3.99 -6.98 10.74
N PRO A 147 3.98 -5.65 10.46
CA PRO A 147 4.51 -4.63 11.38
C PRO A 147 3.49 -4.24 12.47
N ILE A 148 2.92 -5.26 13.13
CA ILE A 148 1.89 -5.14 14.17
C ILE A 148 2.33 -4.21 15.29
N ASP A 149 3.61 -4.23 15.66
CA ASP A 149 4.15 -3.38 16.73
C ASP A 149 4.25 -1.90 16.30
N GLU A 150 4.49 -1.61 15.02
CA GLU A 150 4.40 -0.23 14.50
C GLU A 150 2.94 0.28 14.58
N TRP A 151 1.95 -0.60 14.39
CA TRP A 151 0.53 -0.25 14.48
C TRP A 151 0.02 -0.10 15.92
N ARG A 152 0.70 -0.73 16.88
CA ARG A 152 0.46 -0.57 18.33
C ARG A 152 1.11 0.69 18.92
N ASP A 153 2.13 1.24 18.28
CA ASP A 153 2.85 2.44 18.75
C ASP A 153 3.09 3.44 17.61
N VAL A 154 2.02 4.11 17.20
CA VAL A 154 2.10 5.25 16.28
C VAL A 154 2.38 6.52 17.08
N ARG A 155 3.63 6.65 17.56
CA ARG A 155 4.11 7.77 18.39
C ARG A 155 3.33 7.91 19.71
N GLY A 156 3.16 6.82 20.44
CA GLY A 156 2.42 6.72 21.70
C GLY A 156 0.93 6.38 21.54
N VAL A 157 0.46 6.13 20.31
CA VAL A 157 -0.95 5.85 20.00
C VAL A 157 -1.13 4.44 19.46
N ASN A 158 -1.95 3.63 20.12
CA ASN A 158 -2.30 2.28 19.70
C ASN A 158 -3.50 2.31 18.75
N LEU A 159 -3.25 2.17 17.44
CA LEU A 159 -4.34 2.21 16.46
C LEU A 159 -5.24 0.97 16.50
N PHE A 160 -4.74 -0.19 16.97
CA PHE A 160 -5.59 -1.38 17.16
C PHE A 160 -6.63 -1.16 18.27
N GLN A 161 -6.22 -0.51 19.36
CA GLN A 161 -7.16 -0.15 20.43
C GLN A 161 -8.24 0.80 19.90
N LEU A 162 -7.84 1.87 19.21
CA LEU A 162 -8.78 2.83 18.63
C LEU A 162 -9.74 2.19 17.61
N LEU A 163 -9.25 1.24 16.79
CA LEU A 163 -10.07 0.46 15.86
C LEU A 163 -11.10 -0.43 16.58
N ALA A 164 -10.77 -0.95 17.76
CA ALA A 164 -11.69 -1.73 18.59
C ALA A 164 -12.70 -0.85 19.37
N GLU A 165 -12.34 0.40 19.67
CA GLU A 165 -13.21 1.38 20.33
C GLU A 165 -14.25 1.97 19.36
N ASP A 166 -13.84 2.36 18.14
CA ASP A 166 -14.73 2.90 17.10
C ASP A 166 -14.19 2.56 15.70
N ILE A 167 -14.66 1.43 15.15
CA ILE A 167 -14.23 0.94 13.84
C ILE A 167 -14.58 1.90 12.70
N ASP A 168 -15.74 2.56 12.75
CA ASP A 168 -16.21 3.45 11.68
C ASP A 168 -15.37 4.73 11.64
N ARG A 169 -14.95 5.25 12.82
CA ARG A 169 -14.07 6.42 12.91
C ARG A 169 -12.61 6.13 12.54
N TRP A 170 -12.10 4.94 12.91
CA TRP A 170 -10.67 4.65 12.89
C TRP A 170 -10.22 3.71 11.77
N CYS A 171 -11.12 3.04 11.06
CA CYS A 171 -10.73 2.14 9.96
C CYS A 171 -9.99 2.86 8.82
N PHE A 172 -10.39 4.08 8.43
CA PHE A 172 -9.69 4.85 7.39
C PHE A 172 -8.26 5.28 7.82
N PRO A 173 -8.04 5.94 8.98
CA PRO A 173 -6.70 6.21 9.49
C PRO A 173 -5.83 4.96 9.65
N PHE A 174 -6.40 3.87 10.17
CA PHE A 174 -5.68 2.60 10.35
C PHE A 174 -5.23 2.02 9.01
N GLN A 175 -6.14 1.86 8.04
CA GLN A 175 -5.80 1.29 6.73
C GLN A 175 -4.83 2.17 5.93
N SER A 176 -4.89 3.50 6.09
CA SER A 176 -3.90 4.42 5.51
C SER A 176 -2.49 4.16 6.09
N TYR A 177 -2.38 3.95 7.41
CA TYR A 177 -1.11 3.62 8.05
C TYR A 177 -0.60 2.20 7.73
N VAL A 178 -1.52 1.22 7.59
CA VAL A 178 -1.21 -0.12 7.10
C VAL A 178 -0.63 -0.04 5.68
N GLN A 179 -1.25 0.70 4.75
CA GLN A 179 -0.69 0.87 3.40
C GLN A 179 0.72 1.49 3.42
N LEU A 180 0.94 2.53 4.26
CA LEU A 180 2.25 3.18 4.39
C LEU A 180 3.35 2.23 4.92
N SER A 181 3.05 1.48 5.98
CA SER A 181 4.00 0.55 6.59
C SER A 181 4.25 -0.69 5.72
N MET A 182 3.23 -1.21 5.02
CA MET A 182 3.41 -2.27 4.02
C MET A 182 4.22 -1.78 2.81
N LEU A 183 4.03 -0.55 2.34
CA LEU A 183 4.90 0.05 1.31
C LEU A 183 6.36 0.14 1.80
N ALA A 184 6.58 0.62 3.04
CA ALA A 184 7.91 0.67 3.63
C ALA A 184 8.54 -0.73 3.74
N MET A 185 7.77 -1.76 4.09
CA MET A 185 8.21 -3.15 4.06
C MET A 185 8.61 -3.60 2.65
N HIS A 186 7.78 -3.35 1.63
CA HIS A 186 8.11 -3.68 0.23
C HIS A 186 9.41 -3.01 -0.24
N GLN A 187 9.62 -1.74 0.11
CA GLN A 187 10.83 -0.97 -0.22
C GLN A 187 12.07 -1.33 0.61
N ARG A 188 11.91 -2.03 1.74
CA ARG A 188 13.03 -2.38 2.63
C ARG A 188 13.98 -3.38 1.95
N VAL A 189 15.19 -2.94 1.63
CA VAL A 189 16.26 -3.81 1.10
C VAL A 189 16.72 -4.77 2.22
N PRO A 190 17.02 -6.04 1.90
CA PRO A 190 17.72 -6.94 2.83
C PRO A 190 18.97 -6.31 3.44
N THR A 191 19.21 -6.58 4.72
CA THR A 191 20.32 -5.98 5.48
C THR A 191 21.64 -6.72 5.29
N ARG A 192 21.62 -7.95 4.76
CA ARG A 192 22.82 -8.72 4.44
C ARG A 192 22.96 -8.82 2.91
N PRO A 193 24.17 -8.65 2.35
CA PRO A 193 24.39 -8.61 0.89
C PRO A 193 24.30 -10.00 0.22
N ASP A 194 24.33 -11.07 1.01
CA ASP A 194 24.20 -12.45 0.55
C ASP A 194 22.74 -12.90 0.39
N VAL A 195 21.76 -12.13 0.85
CA VAL A 195 20.33 -12.48 0.78
C VAL A 195 19.84 -12.57 -0.66
N THR A 196 19.44 -13.78 -1.05
CA THR A 196 18.82 -14.09 -2.35
C THR A 196 17.30 -14.10 -2.29
N ILE A 197 16.70 -14.24 -1.09
CA ILE A 197 15.24 -14.32 -0.92
C ILE A 197 14.78 -13.38 0.18
N LYS A 198 13.95 -12.42 -0.19
CA LYS A 198 13.18 -11.56 0.71
C LYS A 198 11.79 -12.15 0.91
N LEU A 199 11.48 -12.57 2.12
CA LEU A 199 10.21 -13.17 2.49
C LEU A 199 9.40 -12.20 3.35
N MET A 200 8.16 -11.91 2.98
CA MET A 200 7.28 -10.98 3.69
C MET A 200 6.02 -11.67 4.20
N GLU A 201 5.62 -11.41 5.44
CA GLU A 201 4.29 -11.74 5.94
C GLU A 201 3.30 -10.68 5.46
N ARG A 202 2.39 -11.09 4.57
CA ARG A 202 1.51 -10.24 3.76
C ARG A 202 2.21 -9.31 2.76
N SER A 203 1.40 -8.65 1.96
CA SER A 203 1.77 -7.59 1.03
C SER A 203 0.80 -6.42 1.05
N LEU A 204 1.21 -5.30 0.44
CA LEU A 204 0.34 -4.14 0.18
C LEU A 204 -0.95 -4.51 -0.58
N HIS A 205 -0.90 -5.56 -1.41
CA HIS A 205 -2.06 -6.05 -2.16
C HIS A 205 -3.12 -6.64 -1.22
N SER A 206 -2.73 -7.42 -0.21
CA SER A 206 -3.69 -7.96 0.78
C SER A 206 -4.37 -6.86 1.60
N ALA A 207 -3.63 -5.80 1.97
CA ALA A 207 -4.18 -4.65 2.66
C ALA A 207 -5.31 -4.01 1.84
N ARG A 208 -5.12 -3.85 0.53
CA ARG A 208 -6.15 -3.28 -0.34
C ARG A 208 -7.27 -4.25 -0.73
N TYR A 209 -6.94 -5.42 -1.26
CA TYR A 209 -7.89 -6.36 -1.87
C TYR A 209 -8.64 -7.23 -0.85
N CYS A 210 -8.11 -7.39 0.37
CA CYS A 210 -8.79 -8.12 1.44
C CYS A 210 -9.28 -7.16 2.53
N PHE A 211 -8.41 -6.37 3.17
CA PHE A 211 -8.80 -5.61 4.36
C PHE A 211 -9.64 -4.36 4.06
N VAL A 212 -9.16 -3.47 3.19
CA VAL A 212 -9.92 -2.29 2.74
C VAL A 212 -11.22 -2.69 2.03
N GLU A 213 -11.15 -3.72 1.19
CA GLU A 213 -12.33 -4.28 0.51
C GLU A 213 -13.38 -4.79 1.50
N ASN A 214 -12.98 -5.57 2.52
CA ASN A 214 -13.90 -6.07 3.54
C ASN A 214 -14.55 -4.93 4.34
N LEU A 215 -13.76 -3.94 4.78
CA LEU A 215 -14.26 -2.79 5.51
C LEU A 215 -15.28 -1.98 4.69
N PHE A 216 -15.11 -1.89 3.38
CA PHE A 216 -16.08 -1.25 2.49
C PHE A 216 -17.34 -2.11 2.29
N ARG A 217 -17.21 -3.42 2.03
CA ARG A 217 -18.35 -4.35 1.90
C ARG A 217 -19.19 -4.41 3.18
N ARG A 218 -18.56 -4.34 4.35
CA ARG A 218 -19.19 -4.28 5.67
C ARG A 218 -19.67 -2.87 6.08
N ARG A 219 -19.53 -1.86 5.19
CA ARG A 219 -19.99 -0.47 5.34
C ARG A 219 -19.31 0.36 6.44
N HIS A 220 -18.14 -0.07 6.92
CA HIS A 220 -17.32 0.72 7.86
C HIS A 220 -16.57 1.86 7.15
N LEU A 221 -16.09 1.63 5.92
CA LEU A 221 -15.53 2.69 5.07
C LEU A 221 -16.63 3.37 4.24
N ARG A 222 -16.63 4.70 4.22
CA ARG A 222 -17.47 5.47 3.29
C ARG A 222 -16.92 5.41 1.87
N PRO A 223 -17.75 5.63 0.82
CA PRO A 223 -17.30 5.59 -0.58
C PRO A 223 -16.09 6.49 -0.87
N GLU A 224 -16.06 7.69 -0.30
CA GLU A 224 -14.95 8.64 -0.45
C GLU A 224 -13.65 8.17 0.24
N GLU A 225 -13.76 7.49 1.39
CA GLU A 225 -12.59 6.97 2.12
C GLU A 225 -12.00 5.74 1.41
N TYR A 226 -12.86 4.85 0.92
CA TYR A 226 -12.49 3.74 0.07
C TYR A 226 -11.81 4.21 -1.23
N ALA A 227 -12.39 5.22 -1.91
CA ALA A 227 -11.81 5.78 -3.13
C ALA A 227 -10.41 6.38 -2.88
N ILE A 228 -10.20 7.12 -1.78
CA ILE A 228 -8.89 7.65 -1.42
C ILE A 228 -7.86 6.53 -1.17
N LEU A 229 -8.24 5.48 -0.42
CA LEU A 229 -7.36 4.33 -0.16
C LEU A 229 -7.06 3.52 -1.43
N ASP A 230 -7.99 3.48 -2.39
CA ASP A 230 -7.79 2.84 -3.69
C ASP A 230 -6.88 3.68 -4.60
N GLU A 231 -7.09 4.99 -4.71
CA GLU A 231 -6.25 5.88 -5.52
C GLU A 231 -4.78 5.86 -5.05
N TRP A 232 -4.53 5.88 -3.73
CA TRP A 232 -3.18 5.73 -3.18
C TRP A 232 -2.55 4.38 -3.56
N PHE A 233 -3.27 3.29 -3.41
CA PHE A 233 -2.81 1.97 -3.81
C PHE A 233 -2.51 1.89 -5.31
N GLN A 234 -3.42 2.37 -6.17
CA GLN A 234 -3.24 2.39 -7.61
C GLN A 234 -2.03 3.23 -8.02
N TYR A 235 -1.80 4.38 -7.39
CA TYR A 235 -0.63 5.23 -7.61
C TYR A 235 0.68 4.48 -7.29
N ILE A 236 0.74 3.86 -6.11
CA ILE A 236 1.92 3.11 -5.63
C ILE A 236 2.28 1.95 -6.57
N VAL A 237 1.27 1.20 -7.04
CA VAL A 237 1.47 0.06 -7.94
C VAL A 237 1.84 0.52 -9.36
N ARG A 238 1.16 1.55 -9.89
CA ARG A 238 1.38 2.07 -11.26
C ARG A 238 2.76 2.68 -11.46
N GLU A 239 3.26 3.41 -10.47
CA GLU A 239 4.57 4.07 -10.53
C GLU A 239 5.72 3.14 -10.06
N GLU A 240 5.47 1.83 -9.99
CA GLU A 240 6.42 0.77 -9.64
C GLU A 240 7.31 1.12 -8.43
N HIS A 241 6.69 1.60 -7.34
CA HIS A 241 7.39 2.12 -6.15
C HIS A 241 8.05 1.02 -5.28
N GLY A 242 8.74 0.06 -5.87
CA GLY A 242 9.41 -1.04 -5.19
C GLY A 242 8.48 -2.13 -4.67
N VAL A 243 7.24 -2.19 -5.17
CA VAL A 243 6.21 -3.12 -4.67
C VAL A 243 6.11 -4.45 -5.41
N GLY A 244 6.98 -4.70 -6.40
CA GLY A 244 6.98 -5.92 -7.20
C GLY A 244 7.25 -7.20 -6.41
N LEU A 245 6.32 -8.15 -6.50
CA LEU A 245 6.44 -9.52 -6.01
C LEU A 245 6.85 -10.45 -7.14
N ASP A 246 7.67 -11.46 -6.84
CA ASP A 246 8.06 -12.49 -7.80
C ASP A 246 7.29 -13.82 -7.56
N LEU A 247 6.77 -14.00 -6.33
CA LEU A 247 5.94 -15.14 -5.94
C LEU A 247 4.98 -14.77 -4.79
N ILE A 248 3.80 -15.39 -4.76
CA ILE A 248 2.91 -15.43 -3.60
C ILE A 248 2.77 -16.87 -3.11
N ILE A 249 2.90 -17.09 -1.80
CA ILE A 249 2.56 -18.35 -1.12
C ILE A 249 1.27 -18.13 -0.35
N TYR A 250 0.17 -18.74 -0.80
CA TYR A 250 -1.11 -18.70 -0.12
C TYR A 250 -1.24 -19.86 0.87
N LEU A 251 -1.19 -19.54 2.17
CA LEU A 251 -1.56 -20.47 3.23
C LEU A 251 -3.09 -20.51 3.33
N ARG A 252 -3.70 -21.44 2.58
CA ARG A 252 -5.15 -21.65 2.53
C ARG A 252 -5.57 -22.35 3.82
N THR A 253 -6.53 -21.77 4.54
CA THR A 253 -7.06 -22.32 5.79
C THR A 253 -8.53 -22.00 5.87
N ASP A 254 -9.31 -22.98 6.29
CA ASP A 254 -10.75 -22.88 6.44
C ASP A 254 -11.07 -21.93 7.60
N PRO A 255 -12.11 -21.08 7.51
CA PRO A 255 -12.44 -20.08 8.53
C PRO A 255 -12.56 -20.66 9.94
N GLU A 256 -13.12 -21.86 10.06
CA GLU A 256 -13.33 -22.58 11.32
C GLU A 256 -11.99 -22.99 11.96
N VAL A 257 -11.07 -23.58 11.18
CA VAL A 257 -9.72 -23.95 11.63
C VAL A 257 -8.91 -22.71 12.01
N ALA A 258 -9.03 -21.64 11.24
CA ALA A 258 -8.42 -20.35 11.54
C ALA A 258 -8.95 -19.73 12.84
N PHE A 259 -10.28 -19.80 13.07
CA PHE A 259 -10.93 -19.29 14.27
C PHE A 259 -10.52 -20.06 15.53
N GLU A 260 -10.42 -21.40 15.45
CA GLU A 260 -9.86 -22.18 16.55
C GLU A 260 -8.42 -21.76 16.90
N ARG A 261 -7.58 -21.53 15.89
CA ARG A 261 -6.18 -21.10 16.09
C ARG A 261 -6.11 -19.71 16.73
N ILE A 262 -6.99 -18.79 16.35
CA ILE A 262 -7.14 -17.47 16.99
C ILE A 262 -7.50 -17.62 18.47
N ARG A 263 -8.52 -18.43 18.79
CA ARG A 263 -8.95 -18.68 20.18
C ARG A 263 -7.85 -19.36 21.01
N LYS A 264 -7.08 -20.28 20.42
CA LYS A 264 -5.96 -20.98 21.07
C LYS A 264 -4.76 -20.07 21.38
N ARG A 265 -4.58 -18.94 20.68
CA ARG A 265 -3.46 -17.99 20.90
C ARG A 265 -3.80 -16.76 21.74
N ASP A 266 -5.08 -16.55 22.06
CA ASP A 266 -5.64 -15.50 22.94
C ASP A 266 -5.01 -14.09 22.82
N ARG A 267 -4.77 -13.63 21.58
CA ARG A 267 -4.25 -12.27 21.32
C ARG A 267 -5.30 -11.22 21.66
N VAL A 268 -4.91 -10.17 22.38
CA VAL A 268 -5.82 -9.10 22.85
C VAL A 268 -6.50 -8.39 21.69
N GLU A 269 -5.76 -8.05 20.63
CA GLU A 269 -6.30 -7.41 19.43
C GLU A 269 -7.26 -8.29 18.60
N GLU A 270 -7.41 -9.58 18.96
CA GLU A 270 -8.22 -10.55 18.21
C GLU A 270 -9.49 -10.99 18.95
N LYS A 271 -9.70 -10.54 20.20
CA LYS A 271 -10.82 -10.99 21.06
C LYS A 271 -12.21 -10.59 20.55
N GLY A 272 -12.29 -9.62 19.65
CA GLY A 272 -13.53 -9.19 18.98
C GLY A 272 -13.80 -9.84 17.62
N LEU A 273 -12.92 -10.70 17.10
CA LEU A 273 -13.09 -11.29 15.77
C LEU A 273 -14.21 -12.34 15.77
N THR A 274 -15.10 -12.26 14.78
CA THR A 274 -16.18 -13.25 14.56
C THR A 274 -15.80 -14.26 13.48
N ILE A 275 -16.46 -15.42 13.48
CA ILE A 275 -16.30 -16.42 12.41
C ILE A 275 -16.71 -15.85 11.04
N ASP A 276 -17.77 -15.04 10.99
CA ASP A 276 -18.25 -14.46 9.73
C ASP A 276 -17.28 -13.43 9.15
N TYR A 277 -16.61 -12.64 9.99
CA TYR A 277 -15.51 -11.77 9.54
C TYR A 277 -14.35 -12.57 8.93
N LEU A 278 -14.06 -13.76 9.46
CA LEU A 278 -13.05 -14.66 8.89
C LEU A 278 -13.52 -15.32 7.59
N ARG A 279 -14.82 -15.60 7.44
CA ARG A 279 -15.42 -16.06 6.17
C ARG A 279 -15.33 -14.99 5.09
N ASP A 280 -15.72 -13.74 5.39
CA ASP A 280 -15.58 -12.60 4.48
C ASP A 280 -14.14 -12.44 3.99
N LEU A 281 -13.16 -12.53 4.91
CA LEU A 281 -11.74 -12.47 4.55
C LEU A 281 -11.29 -13.70 3.74
N HIS A 282 -11.78 -14.91 4.04
CA HIS A 282 -11.45 -16.11 3.26
C HIS A 282 -11.93 -15.96 1.81
N ASP A 283 -13.18 -15.56 1.59
CA ASP A 283 -13.75 -15.35 0.26
C ASP A 283 -12.99 -14.30 -0.55
N LEU A 284 -12.48 -13.25 0.10
CA LEU A 284 -11.64 -12.24 -0.55
C LEU A 284 -10.26 -12.77 -0.93
N HIS A 285 -9.64 -13.66 -0.12
CA HIS A 285 -8.40 -14.33 -0.50
C HIS A 285 -8.65 -15.34 -1.64
N GLU A 286 -9.75 -16.09 -1.61
CA GLU A 286 -10.14 -17.03 -2.68
C GLU A 286 -10.42 -16.30 -4.00
N GLN A 287 -11.13 -15.17 -3.97
CA GLN A 287 -11.32 -14.28 -5.11
C GLN A 287 -9.96 -13.83 -5.64
N TRP A 288 -9.15 -13.14 -4.83
CA TRP A 288 -7.89 -12.57 -5.28
C TRP A 288 -6.87 -13.62 -5.78
N LEU A 289 -6.60 -14.66 -5.00
CA LEU A 289 -5.45 -15.54 -5.22
C LEU A 289 -5.78 -16.72 -6.16
N LEU A 290 -6.99 -17.27 -6.08
CA LEU A 290 -7.45 -18.36 -6.95
C LEU A 290 -8.21 -17.86 -8.20
N GLY A 291 -8.57 -16.56 -8.24
CA GLY A 291 -9.23 -15.96 -9.41
C GLY A 291 -10.72 -16.26 -9.53
N LYS A 292 -11.36 -16.82 -8.50
CA LYS A 292 -12.80 -17.17 -8.50
C LYS A 292 -13.66 -15.90 -8.65
N GLY A 293 -14.07 -15.57 -9.88
CA GLY A 293 -14.92 -14.41 -10.17
C GLY A 293 -14.27 -13.04 -9.87
N SER A 294 -12.94 -12.96 -9.94
CA SER A 294 -12.19 -11.86 -9.34
C SER A 294 -11.95 -10.66 -10.26
N GLN A 295 -12.12 -9.46 -9.68
CA GLN A 295 -11.71 -8.18 -10.27
C GLN A 295 -10.26 -7.78 -9.89
N PHE A 296 -9.58 -8.56 -9.04
CA PHE A 296 -8.27 -8.20 -8.49
C PHE A 296 -7.13 -8.84 -9.28
N ALA A 297 -6.19 -8.00 -9.73
CA ALA A 297 -4.99 -8.49 -10.42
C ALA A 297 -4.07 -9.27 -9.48
N ARG A 298 -3.53 -10.39 -9.96
CA ARG A 298 -2.45 -11.12 -9.29
C ARG A 298 -1.11 -10.56 -9.74
N PRO A 299 -0.30 -9.94 -8.86
CA PRO A 299 0.96 -9.32 -9.25
C PRO A 299 2.08 -10.33 -9.54
N ALA A 300 1.90 -11.59 -9.13
CA ALA A 300 2.86 -12.68 -9.26
C ALA A 300 2.15 -14.04 -9.32
N PRO A 301 2.85 -15.13 -9.72
CA PRO A 301 2.36 -16.50 -9.57
C PRO A 301 1.99 -16.84 -8.12
N VAL A 302 1.06 -17.77 -7.93
CA VAL A 302 0.58 -18.21 -6.61
C VAL A 302 0.83 -19.70 -6.43
N ILE A 303 1.51 -20.08 -5.34
CA ILE A 303 1.50 -21.45 -4.80
C ILE A 303 0.45 -21.51 -3.70
N VAL A 304 -0.37 -22.56 -3.70
CA VAL A 304 -1.37 -22.80 -2.64
C VAL A 304 -0.86 -23.93 -1.75
N ILE A 305 -0.81 -23.68 -0.45
CA ILE A 305 -0.49 -24.70 0.56
C ILE A 305 -1.75 -24.91 1.40
N ASP A 306 -2.24 -26.16 1.48
CA ASP A 306 -3.25 -26.53 2.46
C ASP A 306 -2.65 -26.43 3.87
N ALA A 307 -3.04 -25.37 4.57
CA ALA A 307 -2.62 -25.10 5.92
C ALA A 307 -3.68 -25.48 6.96
N ASN A 308 -4.70 -26.29 6.61
CA ASN A 308 -5.61 -26.89 7.60
C ASN A 308 -4.93 -27.97 8.44
N GLN A 309 -3.95 -28.66 7.84
CA GLN A 309 -3.19 -29.77 8.46
C GLN A 309 -2.38 -29.34 9.69
N PRO A 310 -1.94 -30.30 10.54
CA PRO A 310 -0.97 -30.05 11.60
C PRO A 310 0.33 -29.43 11.06
N LEU A 311 1.02 -28.65 11.90
CA LEU A 311 2.22 -27.90 11.47
C LEU A 311 3.27 -28.80 10.82
N VAL A 312 3.47 -30.04 11.31
CA VAL A 312 4.43 -31.00 10.73
C VAL A 312 4.15 -31.29 9.25
N ASP A 313 2.87 -31.41 8.87
CA ASP A 313 2.49 -31.74 7.50
C ASP A 313 2.47 -30.50 6.59
N VAL A 314 2.20 -29.32 7.15
CA VAL A 314 2.43 -28.04 6.46
C VAL A 314 3.92 -27.82 6.19
N LYS A 315 4.81 -28.19 7.12
CA LYS A 315 6.27 -28.19 6.92
C LYS A 315 6.68 -29.17 5.81
N ARG A 316 6.22 -30.42 5.85
CA ARG A 316 6.45 -31.40 4.77
C ARG A 316 5.93 -30.95 3.41
N ALA A 317 4.77 -30.28 3.38
CA ALA A 317 4.23 -29.69 2.14
C ALA A 317 5.15 -28.60 1.60
N TYR A 318 5.71 -27.76 2.48
CA TYR A 318 6.77 -26.83 2.11
C TYR A 318 8.03 -27.54 1.64
N ASP A 319 8.55 -28.55 2.34
CA ASP A 319 9.79 -29.24 1.97
C ASP A 319 9.72 -29.78 0.52
N ARG A 320 8.55 -30.26 0.08
CA ARG A 320 8.30 -30.69 -1.30
C ARG A 320 8.34 -29.55 -2.33
N HIS A 321 7.90 -28.35 -1.97
CA HIS A 321 7.93 -27.16 -2.82
C HIS A 321 9.18 -26.29 -2.61
N SER A 322 10.01 -26.61 -1.62
CA SER A 322 11.19 -25.84 -1.22
C SER A 322 12.12 -25.66 -2.42
N VAL A 323 12.44 -26.74 -3.13
CA VAL A 323 13.30 -26.73 -4.32
C VAL A 323 12.77 -25.76 -5.40
N ASP A 324 11.46 -25.73 -5.66
CA ASP A 324 10.85 -24.83 -6.65
C ASP A 324 10.87 -23.36 -6.17
N ILE A 325 10.56 -23.14 -4.88
CA ILE A 325 10.55 -21.82 -4.23
C ILE A 325 11.96 -21.20 -4.18
N LEU A 326 13.00 -22.02 -4.11
CA LEU A 326 14.35 -21.59 -3.75
C LEU A 326 15.33 -21.59 -4.94
N ASN A 327 15.07 -22.37 -6.00
CA ASN A 327 15.91 -22.38 -7.21
C ASN A 327 15.64 -21.21 -8.17
N GLY A 328 14.57 -20.43 -7.98
CA GLY A 328 14.27 -19.20 -8.74
C GLY A 328 14.07 -19.38 -10.25
N SER A 329 14.08 -20.61 -10.76
CA SER A 329 14.18 -20.92 -12.19
C SER A 329 12.78 -21.10 -12.78
N ALA A 330 12.21 -20.01 -13.30
CA ALA A 330 11.01 -19.97 -14.12
C ALA A 330 9.84 -20.81 -13.57
N PHE A 331 9.13 -20.24 -12.59
CA PHE A 331 7.80 -20.71 -12.17
C PHE A 331 6.87 -20.83 -13.39
N LYS A 332 6.75 -22.05 -13.92
CA LYS A 332 5.63 -22.40 -14.80
C LYS A 332 4.37 -22.37 -13.93
N PRO A 333 3.33 -21.61 -14.29
CA PRO A 333 2.11 -21.56 -13.49
C PRO A 333 1.53 -22.98 -13.41
N VAL A 334 1.42 -23.50 -12.18
CA VAL A 334 0.77 -24.78 -11.93
C VAL A 334 -0.72 -24.58 -12.21
N HIS A 335 -1.15 -25.01 -13.40
CA HIS A 335 -2.57 -25.19 -13.67
C HIS A 335 -3.12 -26.25 -12.71
N ASN A 336 -4.10 -25.84 -11.89
CA ASN A 336 -5.03 -26.65 -11.11
C ASN A 336 -4.58 -28.09 -10.78
N VAL A 337 -3.91 -28.26 -9.64
CA VAL A 337 -4.01 -29.52 -8.89
C VAL A 337 -5.19 -29.37 -7.92
N CYS A 338 -6.08 -30.36 -7.89
CA CYS A 338 -7.35 -30.38 -7.13
C CYS A 338 -8.47 -29.45 -7.62
N THR A 339 -9.01 -29.73 -8.81
CA THR A 339 -10.46 -29.65 -9.05
C THR A 339 -11.05 -31.06 -9.19
N GLN A 340 -11.20 -31.76 -8.07
CA GLN A 340 -12.19 -32.83 -7.87
C GLN A 340 -12.53 -32.89 -6.37
N TYR A 341 -13.65 -32.28 -5.99
CA TYR A 341 -14.75 -32.82 -5.17
C TYR A 341 -15.85 -31.76 -5.07
#